data_AF-A0A3B9M6N9-F1
#
_entry.id   AF-A0A3B9M6N9-F1
#
_cell.length_a   1.000
_cell.length_b   1.000
_cell.length_c   1.000
_cell.angle_alpha   90.00
_cell.angle_beta   90.00
_cell.angle_gamma   90.00
#
_symmetry.space_group_name_H-M   'P 1'
#
loop_
_entity.id
_entity.type
_entity.pdbx_description
1 polymer ?
#
loop_
_entity_poly.entity_id
_entity_poly.type
_entity_poly.pdbx_seq_one_letter_code
_entity_poly.pdbx_strand_id
1 'polypeptide(L)'
;MAPPPDFSSLSSADKDALIRALLARVDALIAENAALRERLNLPAKTPDNSSTPPSQGHKASGESETKPKAKAHAGSHRPLHPNPTRRRDILADHCEHCRADVSAVAQAAVHTYDRIEIP
;
A
#
# COMPACT_ATOMS: atom_id res chain seq x y z
N MET A 1 -8.31 0.76 -31.95
CA MET A 1 -7.64 1.53 -33.01
C MET A 1 -8.71 2.40 -33.65
N ALA A 2 -8.60 3.73 -33.60
CA ALA A 2 -9.56 4.58 -34.30
C ALA A 2 -9.44 4.33 -35.82
N PRO A 3 -10.55 4.27 -36.58
CA PRO A 3 -10.50 4.10 -38.02
C PRO A 3 -9.72 5.26 -38.66
N PRO A 4 -8.98 5.01 -39.75
CA PRO A 4 -8.22 6.06 -40.41
C PRO A 4 -9.17 7.14 -40.94
N PRO A 5 -8.82 8.43 -40.75
CA PRO A 5 -9.59 9.53 -41.33
C PRO A 5 -9.62 9.45 -42.86
N ASP A 6 -10.79 9.69 -43.44
CA ASP A 6 -10.96 9.80 -44.89
C ASP A 6 -10.60 11.23 -45.36
N PHE A 7 -9.75 11.32 -46.37
CA PHE A 7 -9.24 12.57 -46.95
C PHE A 7 -9.69 12.78 -48.39
N SER A 8 -10.58 11.92 -48.91
CA SER A 8 -11.01 11.91 -50.32
C SER A 8 -11.75 13.20 -50.71
N SER A 9 -12.41 13.85 -49.74
CA SER A 9 -13.16 15.11 -49.94
C SER A 9 -12.33 16.38 -49.76
N LEU A 10 -11.05 16.29 -49.35
CA LEU A 10 -10.21 17.47 -49.11
C LEU A 10 -9.56 17.99 -50.39
N SER A 11 -9.57 19.32 -50.56
CA SER A 11 -8.84 19.98 -51.64
C SER A 11 -7.32 19.86 -51.44
N SER A 12 -6.54 20.15 -52.49
CA SER A 12 -5.07 20.17 -52.38
C SER A 12 -4.60 21.17 -51.32
N ALA A 13 -5.22 22.36 -51.27
CA ALA A 13 -4.87 23.38 -50.29
C ALA A 13 -5.17 22.96 -48.85
N ASP A 14 -6.29 22.25 -48.63
CA ASP A 14 -6.65 21.72 -47.31
C ASP A 14 -5.69 20.61 -46.86
N LYS A 15 -5.25 19.77 -47.81
CA LYS A 15 -4.23 18.75 -47.56
C LYS A 15 -2.89 19.39 -47.18
N ASP A 16 -2.46 20.45 -47.88
CA ASP A 16 -1.23 21.17 -47.55
C ASP A 16 -1.30 21.89 -46.20
N ALA A 17 -2.47 22.45 -45.85
CA ALA A 17 -2.72 23.01 -44.52
C ALA A 17 -2.66 21.94 -43.42
N LEU A 18 -3.28 20.78 -43.67
CA LEU A 18 -3.27 19.65 -42.74
C LEU A 18 -1.85 19.07 -42.56
N ILE A 19 -1.08 18.93 -43.64
CA ILE A 19 0.31 18.46 -43.59
C ILE A 19 1.15 19.39 -42.71
N ARG A 20 1.05 20.72 -42.90
CA ARG A 20 1.77 21.69 -42.06
C ARG A 20 1.37 21.59 -40.59
N ALA A 21 0.08 21.43 -40.29
CA ALA A 21 -0.41 21.28 -38.94
C ALA A 21 0.09 19.97 -38.28
N LEU A 22 0.10 18.87 -39.02
CA LEU A 22 0.60 17.58 -38.56
C LEU A 22 2.11 17.62 -38.30
N LEU A 23 2.90 18.25 -39.18
CA LEU A 23 4.34 18.43 -38.99
C LEU A 23 4.63 19.22 -37.71
N ALA A 24 3.95 20.36 -37.51
CA ALA A 24 4.11 21.14 -36.29
C ALA A 24 3.74 20.34 -35.02
N ARG A 25 2.71 19.49 -35.10
CA ARG A 25 2.32 18.62 -33.98
C ARG A 25 3.33 17.52 -33.72
N VAL A 26 3.90 16.92 -34.76
CA VAL A 26 4.96 15.91 -34.66
C VAL A 26 6.21 16.52 -34.02
N ASP A 27 6.63 17.70 -34.46
CA ASP A 27 7.80 18.39 -33.89
C ASP A 27 7.60 18.68 -32.39
N ALA A 28 6.42 19.15 -32.00
CA ALA A 28 6.08 19.37 -30.59
C ALA A 28 6.13 18.07 -29.77
N LEU A 29 5.58 16.97 -30.30
CA LEU A 29 5.59 15.67 -29.63
C LEU A 29 7.00 15.07 -29.55
N ILE A 30 7.85 15.31 -30.55
CA ILE A 30 9.26 14.90 -30.52
C ILE A 30 10.00 15.65 -29.41
N ALA A 31 9.81 16.97 -29.32
CA ALA A 31 10.42 17.80 -28.28
C ALA A 31 9.98 17.38 -26.87
N GLU A 32 8.68 17.13 -26.69
CA GLU A 32 8.14 16.65 -25.41
C GLU A 32 8.69 15.26 -25.04
N ASN A 33 8.72 14.33 -26.01
CA ASN A 33 9.31 13.00 -25.77
C ASN A 33 10.79 13.08 -25.43
N ALA A 34 11.56 13.97 -26.06
CA ALA A 34 12.96 14.19 -25.74
C ALA A 34 13.13 14.65 -24.29
N ALA A 35 12.35 15.65 -23.87
CA ALA A 35 12.36 16.16 -22.49
C ALA A 35 11.92 15.09 -21.47
N LEU A 36 10.92 14.28 -21.79
CA LEU A 36 10.47 13.19 -20.92
C LEU A 36 11.52 12.08 -20.81
N ARG A 37 12.18 11.72 -21.90
CA ARG A 37 13.28 10.73 -21.91
C ARG A 37 14.47 11.22 -21.10
N GLU A 38 14.82 12.50 -21.20
CA GLU A 38 15.86 13.10 -20.37
C GLU A 38 15.52 12.99 -18.88
N ARG A 39 14.26 13.26 -18.50
CA ARG A 39 13.79 13.10 -17.12
C ARG A 39 13.80 11.64 -16.63
N LEU A 40 13.53 10.68 -17.50
CA LEU A 40 13.58 9.25 -17.15
C LEU A 40 15.01 8.73 -16.99
N ASN A 41 15.98 9.35 -17.66
CA ASN A 41 17.40 9.03 -17.51
C ASN A 41 18.03 9.63 -16.25
N LEU A 42 17.32 10.51 -15.52
CA LEU A 42 17.78 11.00 -14.23
C LEU A 42 17.76 9.85 -13.20
N PRO A 43 18.76 9.76 -12.31
CA PRO A 43 18.74 8.80 -11.22
C PRO A 43 17.47 8.98 -10.39
N ALA A 44 16.88 7.87 -9.95
CA ALA A 44 15.69 7.88 -9.12
C ALA A 44 15.88 8.80 -7.90
N LYS A 45 14.81 9.50 -7.50
CA LYS A 45 14.88 10.36 -6.32
C LYS A 45 15.22 9.50 -5.10
N THR A 46 16.34 9.82 -4.46
CA THR A 46 16.73 9.27 -3.17
C THR A 46 16.44 10.31 -2.09
N PRO A 47 16.35 9.91 -0.81
CA PRO A 47 16.27 10.87 0.30
C PRO A 47 17.44 11.85 0.34
N ASP A 48 18.59 11.49 -0.24
CA ASP A 48 19.79 12.33 -0.32
C ASP A 48 19.68 13.42 -1.40
N ASN A 49 18.78 13.27 -2.40
CA ASN A 49 18.63 14.24 -3.51
C ASN A 49 17.25 14.89 -3.58
N SER A 50 16.35 14.62 -2.63
CA SER A 50 15.02 15.18 -2.59
C SER A 50 14.67 15.59 -1.16
N SER A 51 13.84 16.61 -0.99
CA SER A 51 13.32 17.03 0.33
C SER A 51 12.40 15.98 0.99
N THR A 52 12.47 14.72 0.56
CA THR A 52 11.78 13.62 1.22
C THR A 52 12.56 13.22 2.48
N PRO A 53 11.89 13.11 3.62
CA PRO A 53 12.57 12.79 4.87
C PRO A 53 13.18 11.37 4.80
N PRO A 54 14.30 11.11 5.52
CA PRO A 54 15.02 9.83 5.48
C PRO A 54 14.13 8.61 5.77
N SER A 55 13.06 8.79 6.53
CA SER A 55 12.08 7.75 6.86
C SER A 55 11.26 7.23 5.67
N GLN A 56 11.21 7.99 4.56
CA GLN A 56 10.50 7.62 3.32
C GLN A 56 11.45 7.06 2.25
N GLY A 57 12.73 6.88 2.57
CA GLY A 57 13.66 6.19 1.69
C GLY A 57 13.24 4.76 1.45
N HIS A 58 13.09 4.38 0.17
CA HIS A 58 12.89 2.99 -0.22
C HIS A 58 14.11 2.18 0.21
N LYS A 59 14.01 1.51 1.38
CA LYS A 59 14.97 0.48 1.75
C LYS A 59 14.81 -0.65 0.74
N ALA A 60 15.93 -1.12 0.17
CA ALA A 60 15.90 -2.32 -0.65
C ALA A 60 15.25 -3.45 0.18
N SER A 61 14.19 -4.06 -0.34
CA SER A 61 13.66 -5.30 0.22
C SER A 61 14.70 -6.38 -0.02
N GLY A 62 15.61 -6.52 0.93
CA GLY A 62 16.46 -7.69 1.03
C GLY A 62 15.59 -8.92 1.28
N GLU A 63 16.07 -10.06 0.81
CA GLU A 63 15.41 -11.36 1.01
C GLU A 63 15.19 -11.58 2.51
N SER A 64 13.92 -11.59 2.91
CA SER A 64 13.56 -11.66 4.33
C SER A 64 13.57 -13.11 4.77
N GLU A 65 14.70 -13.56 5.32
CA GLU A 65 14.71 -14.80 6.09
C GLU A 65 13.78 -14.64 7.30
N THR A 66 12.71 -15.43 7.31
CA THR A 66 11.75 -15.41 8.41
C THR A 66 12.39 -16.09 9.60
N LYS A 67 13.08 -15.33 10.45
CA LYS A 67 13.58 -15.87 11.72
C LYS A 67 12.41 -16.43 12.53
N PRO A 68 12.54 -17.63 13.11
CA PRO A 68 11.52 -18.17 13.98
C PRO A 68 11.27 -17.18 15.12
N LYS A 69 10.00 -16.85 15.35
CA LYS A 69 9.62 -15.93 16.43
C LYS A 69 10.21 -16.45 17.74
N ALA A 70 10.92 -15.58 18.44
CA ALA A 70 11.48 -15.89 19.75
C ALA A 70 10.36 -16.40 20.68
N LYS A 71 10.71 -17.29 21.61
CA LYS A 71 9.76 -17.79 22.61
C LYS A 71 9.13 -16.60 23.34
N ALA A 72 7.82 -16.64 23.53
CA ALA A 72 7.12 -15.63 24.30
C ALA A 72 7.80 -15.49 25.68
N HIS A 73 8.23 -14.27 26.01
CA HIS A 73 8.76 -13.99 27.33
C HIS A 73 7.62 -14.11 28.35
N ALA A 74 7.92 -14.67 29.53
CA ALA A 74 7.02 -14.57 30.66
C ALA A 74 6.81 -13.08 30.94
N GLY A 75 5.60 -12.57 30.69
CA GLY A 75 5.30 -11.16 30.88
C GLY A 75 5.51 -10.76 32.33
N SER A 76 6.01 -9.55 32.56
CA SER A 76 6.21 -8.99 33.90
C SER A 76 4.92 -8.46 34.52
N HIS A 77 3.78 -9.11 34.27
CA HIS A 77 2.51 -8.65 34.80
C HIS A 77 2.41 -8.99 36.28
N ARG A 78 1.67 -8.16 37.02
CA ARG A 78 1.32 -8.42 38.42
C ARG A 78 0.65 -9.79 38.51
N PRO A 79 1.01 -10.64 39.49
CA PRO A 79 0.32 -11.90 39.69
C PRO A 79 -1.17 -11.67 39.99
N LEU A 80 -2.02 -12.59 39.51
CA LEU A 80 -3.45 -12.56 39.81
C LEU A 80 -3.69 -12.66 41.32
N HIS A 81 -4.78 -12.06 41.78
CA HIS A 81 -5.15 -12.14 43.19
C HIS A 81 -5.38 -13.61 43.59
N PRO A 82 -4.77 -14.11 44.69
CA PRO A 82 -4.88 -15.52 45.06
C PRO A 82 -6.34 -15.94 45.38
N ASN A 83 -7.12 -15.02 45.96
CA ASN A 83 -8.52 -15.23 46.35
C ASN A 83 -9.43 -14.15 45.72
N PRO A 84 -9.78 -14.25 44.42
CA PRO A 84 -10.68 -13.28 43.80
C PRO A 84 -12.11 -13.51 44.29
N THR A 85 -12.90 -12.44 44.40
CA THR A 85 -14.32 -12.53 44.79
C THR A 85 -15.14 -13.38 43.81
N ARG A 86 -14.79 -13.32 42.52
CA ARG A 86 -15.41 -14.12 41.46
C ARG A 86 -14.40 -14.41 40.34
N ARG A 87 -14.47 -15.60 39.76
CA ARG A 87 -13.81 -15.94 38.49
C ARG A 87 -14.87 -16.07 37.40
N ARG A 88 -14.56 -15.60 36.19
CA ARG A 88 -15.42 -15.74 35.01
C ARG A 88 -14.55 -16.08 33.81
N ASP A 89 -14.94 -17.11 33.09
CA ASP A 89 -14.37 -17.42 31.78
C ASP A 89 -15.18 -16.69 30.72
N ILE A 90 -14.50 -15.95 29.85
CA ILE A 90 -15.12 -15.20 28.76
C ILE A 90 -14.71 -15.88 27.45
N LEU A 91 -15.66 -16.55 26.82
CA LEU A 91 -15.48 -17.17 25.51
C LEU A 91 -15.87 -16.18 24.42
N ALA A 92 -15.25 -16.33 23.24
CA ALA A 92 -15.62 -15.58 22.06
C ALA A 92 -16.85 -16.21 21.42
N ASP A 93 -17.88 -15.41 21.16
CA ASP A 93 -19.07 -15.86 20.42
C ASP A 93 -18.91 -15.60 18.92
N HIS A 94 -18.30 -14.46 18.55
CA HIS A 94 -18.13 -14.03 17.16
C HIS A 94 -16.73 -13.50 16.90
N CYS A 95 -16.22 -13.70 15.69
CA CYS A 95 -14.97 -13.08 15.27
C CYS A 95 -15.13 -11.55 15.17
N GLU A 96 -14.23 -10.79 15.81
CA GLU A 96 -14.25 -9.32 15.81
C GLU A 96 -14.05 -8.72 14.40
N HIS A 97 -13.43 -9.45 13.48
CA HIS A 97 -13.14 -8.97 12.13
C HIS A 97 -14.27 -9.26 11.13
N CYS A 98 -14.73 -10.51 11.06
CA CYS A 98 -15.69 -10.94 10.03
C CYS A 98 -17.07 -11.32 10.57
N ARG A 99 -17.28 -11.26 11.90
CA ARG A 99 -18.55 -11.60 12.58
C ARG A 99 -19.03 -13.04 12.43
N ALA A 100 -18.20 -13.95 11.91
CA ALA A 100 -18.50 -15.37 11.91
C ALA A 100 -18.69 -15.90 13.34
N ASP A 101 -19.68 -16.78 13.52
CA ASP A 101 -19.93 -17.50 14.78
C ASP A 101 -18.77 -18.47 15.06
N VAL A 102 -18.20 -18.36 16.26
CA VAL A 102 -17.08 -19.20 16.74
C VAL A 102 -17.42 -19.88 18.08
N SER A 103 -18.66 -19.77 18.54
CA SER A 103 -19.12 -20.34 19.82
C SER A 103 -18.97 -21.87 19.89
N ALA A 104 -19.06 -22.56 18.76
CA ALA A 104 -18.93 -24.02 18.66
C ALA A 104 -17.48 -24.51 18.52
N VAL A 105 -16.50 -23.62 18.41
CA VAL A 105 -15.09 -23.98 18.23
C VAL A 105 -14.42 -24.17 19.59
N ALA A 106 -13.53 -25.16 19.73
CA ALA A 106 -12.74 -25.35 20.94
C ALA A 106 -11.85 -24.12 21.19
N GLN A 107 -11.99 -23.49 22.36
CA GLN A 107 -11.25 -22.29 22.75
C GLN A 107 -10.27 -22.59 23.87
N ALA A 108 -9.16 -21.85 23.90
CA ALA A 108 -8.16 -21.90 24.96
C ALA A 108 -7.95 -20.50 25.55
N ALA A 109 -7.57 -20.44 26.83
CA ALA A 109 -7.29 -19.18 27.50
C ALA A 109 -6.05 -18.51 26.88
N VAL A 110 -6.25 -17.33 26.29
CA VAL A 110 -5.15 -16.50 25.73
C VAL A 110 -4.74 -15.40 26.71
N HIS A 111 -5.69 -14.88 27.48
CA HIS A 111 -5.45 -13.82 28.48
C HIS A 111 -6.17 -14.13 29.79
N THR A 112 -5.48 -13.85 30.89
CA THR A 112 -6.03 -13.91 32.24
C THR A 112 -5.61 -12.65 32.99
N TYR A 113 -6.56 -11.93 33.57
CA TYR A 113 -6.31 -10.68 34.30
C TYR A 113 -7.33 -10.49 35.43
N ASP A 114 -6.95 -9.75 36.46
CA ASP A 114 -7.88 -9.31 37.50
C ASP A 114 -8.71 -8.13 36.98
N ARG A 115 -10.03 -8.16 37.21
CA ARG A 115 -10.91 -7.01 37.01
C ARG A 115 -11.34 -6.48 38.38
N ILE A 116 -10.99 -5.23 38.68
CA ILE A 116 -11.35 -4.54 39.93
C ILE A 116 -12.45 -3.54 39.61
N GLU A 117 -13.60 -3.69 40.27
CA GLU A 117 -14.71 -2.74 40.20
C GLU A 117 -14.55 -1.75 41.37
N ILE A 118 -14.37 -0.46 41.05
CA ILE A 118 -14.26 0.62 42.04
C ILE A 118 -15.62 1.34 42.08
N PRO A 119 -16.15 1.70 43.27
CA PRO A 119 -17.43 2.40 43.42
C PRO A 119 -17.53 3.75 42.70
#